data_AF-A0A7S3TT88-F1
#
_entry.id   AF-A0A7S3TT88-F1
#
_cell.length_a   1.000
_cell.length_b   1.000
_cell.length_c   1.000
_cell.angle_alpha   90.00
_cell.angle_beta   90.00
_cell.angle_gamma   90.00
#
_symmetry.space_group_name_H-M   'P 1'
#
loop_
_entity.id
_entity.type
_entity.pdbx_description
1 polymer ?
#
loop_
_entity_poly.entity_id
_entity_poly.type
_entity_poly.pdbx_seq_one_letter_code
_entity_poly.pdbx_strand_id
1 'polypeptide(L)'
;AAAMARPTRALSLSSPSPSSYSHRSRALIMLGLLGSSTAFSLHRPLVLTRQRAAASPLAVFGFGAPKEKENEKENKEPVGQRGVPEQLAQMQTPKTLSQAKQNFQATYGRPVGPIAQGFVNEMLSSCTIAMASPSFLYNPIFALGIDALCDTFLEGMSSAAEKDELRDALITALGLDVKQVLQDASSLRAIAEQCTTEEELLQAAPLAAIAALPAVPPFKYSYAFGAGLLTLMPMVDVEPSDLSIERWCSAINVPSKKLIKDWNFFESSIDKLAEARVMMAEMKAAAKRKEAAKLKEQAEAAAKEAEEAEATSANAQ
;
A
#
# COMPACT_ATOMS: atom_id res chain seq x y z
N ALA A 1 71.37 -33.00 -11.43
CA ALA A 1 71.55 -32.37 -12.76
C ALA A 1 70.18 -31.95 -13.29
N ALA A 2 70.11 -30.96 -14.19
CA ALA A 2 68.86 -30.32 -14.63
C ALA A 2 68.17 -31.05 -15.80
N ALA A 3 66.84 -30.84 -15.94
CA ALA A 3 66.01 -30.82 -17.17
C ALA A 3 64.53 -31.08 -16.77
N MET A 4 63.63 -30.09 -16.79
CA MET A 4 62.84 -29.57 -17.92
C MET A 4 61.45 -30.22 -18.14
N ALA A 5 60.46 -29.64 -17.46
CA ALA A 5 59.22 -29.03 -18.00
C ALA A 5 58.27 -29.75 -19.02
N ARG A 6 56.97 -29.64 -18.69
CA ARG A 6 55.71 -29.82 -19.49
C ARG A 6 55.16 -31.25 -19.60
N PRO A 7 53.83 -31.40 -19.38
CA PRO A 7 52.86 -31.32 -20.47
C PRO A 7 51.87 -30.14 -20.31
N THR A 8 51.55 -29.37 -21.35
CA THR A 8 50.54 -29.61 -22.42
C THR A 8 49.10 -29.44 -21.94
N ARG A 9 48.51 -28.29 -22.30
CA ARG A 9 47.13 -27.87 -22.00
C ARG A 9 46.20 -28.36 -23.10
N ALA A 10 45.18 -29.14 -22.75
CA ALA A 10 44.04 -29.41 -23.63
C ALA A 10 42.75 -28.95 -22.91
N LEU A 11 42.01 -28.05 -23.57
CA LEU A 11 40.73 -27.55 -23.10
C LEU A 11 39.63 -28.50 -23.59
N SER A 12 38.78 -28.98 -22.69
CA SER A 12 37.44 -29.48 -23.04
C SER A 12 36.41 -28.79 -22.15
N LEU A 13 35.37 -28.26 -22.79
CA LEU A 13 34.34 -27.43 -22.17
C LEU A 13 33.38 -28.30 -21.35
N SER A 14 33.09 -27.93 -20.11
CA SER A 14 31.91 -28.39 -19.38
C SER A 14 31.02 -27.19 -19.04
N SER A 15 29.92 -27.07 -19.76
CA SER A 15 28.85 -26.11 -19.48
C SER A 15 27.98 -26.60 -18.31
N PRO A 16 27.73 -25.80 -17.26
CA PRO A 16 26.74 -26.14 -16.25
C PRO A 16 25.31 -25.83 -16.75
N SER A 17 24.44 -26.84 -16.68
CA SER A 17 22.99 -26.69 -16.89
C SER A 17 22.29 -26.22 -15.60
N PRO A 18 21.32 -25.28 -15.65
CA PRO A 18 20.62 -24.79 -14.47
C PRO A 18 19.26 -25.47 -14.26
N SER A 19 19.10 -26.29 -13.22
CA SER A 19 17.77 -26.61 -12.66
C SER A 19 17.85 -27.37 -11.32
N SER A 20 17.64 -26.67 -10.21
CA SER A 20 17.18 -27.23 -8.93
C SER A 20 16.67 -26.10 -8.01
N TYR A 21 15.65 -25.38 -8.47
CA TYR A 21 14.95 -24.41 -7.63
C TYR A 21 14.09 -25.18 -6.61
N SER A 22 14.52 -25.21 -5.35
CA SER A 22 13.74 -25.76 -4.25
C SER A 22 12.55 -24.83 -3.93
N HIS A 23 11.33 -25.33 -4.06
CA HIS A 23 10.12 -24.56 -3.78
C HIS A 23 9.99 -24.20 -2.29
N ARG A 24 10.38 -22.98 -1.94
CA ARG A 24 9.84 -22.23 -0.79
C ARG A 24 9.29 -20.90 -1.27
N SER A 25 8.13 -20.97 -1.91
CA SER A 25 7.36 -19.78 -2.30
C SER A 25 5.89 -20.02 -2.05
N ARG A 26 5.41 -19.49 -0.93
CA ARG A 26 4.05 -18.98 -0.75
C ARG A 26 4.05 -18.09 0.50
N ALA A 27 4.23 -16.79 0.27
CA ALA A 27 3.73 -15.80 1.19
C ALA A 27 2.24 -16.06 1.36
N LEU A 28 1.86 -16.53 2.54
CA LEU A 28 0.52 -17.01 2.83
C LEU A 28 -0.04 -16.23 4.00
N ILE A 29 -0.40 -14.96 3.74
CA ILE A 29 -1.41 -14.28 4.56
C ILE A 29 -2.76 -14.96 4.23
N MET A 30 -2.94 -16.16 4.81
CA MET A 30 -4.18 -16.91 4.84
C MET A 30 -4.63 -16.92 6.29
N LEU A 31 -5.52 -15.99 6.63
CA LEU A 31 -6.35 -16.13 7.82
C LEU A 31 -7.33 -17.29 7.56
N GLY A 32 -6.89 -18.50 7.84
CA GLY A 32 -7.68 -19.71 7.62
C GLY A 32 -8.58 -20.00 8.80
N LEU A 33 -9.88 -19.78 8.67
CA LEU A 33 -10.91 -20.38 9.55
C LEU A 33 -12.29 -20.42 8.87
N LEU A 34 -12.76 -21.63 8.55
CA LEU A 34 -14.12 -21.90 8.10
C LEU A 34 -14.63 -23.25 8.66
N GLY A 35 -15.81 -23.22 9.28
CA GLY A 35 -16.54 -24.36 9.89
C GLY A 35 -16.15 -24.65 11.36
N SER A 36 -17.01 -25.14 12.27
CA SER A 36 -18.45 -25.51 12.28
C SER A 36 -18.85 -25.79 13.76
N SER A 37 -20.11 -25.74 14.25
CA SER A 37 -21.43 -25.43 13.66
C SER A 37 -22.48 -25.09 14.75
N THR A 38 -23.66 -24.59 14.33
CA THR A 38 -24.99 -24.67 14.98
C THR A 38 -25.15 -24.53 16.52
N ALA A 39 -25.78 -23.42 16.95
CA ALA A 39 -26.76 -23.42 18.04
C ALA A 39 -27.82 -22.31 17.81
N PHE A 40 -29.05 -22.52 18.27
CA PHE A 40 -30.25 -21.79 17.83
C PHE A 40 -31.00 -21.18 19.03
N SER A 41 -31.71 -20.06 18.81
CA SER A 41 -32.63 -19.40 19.79
C SER A 41 -31.95 -18.71 21.00
N LEU A 42 -32.50 -17.64 21.61
CA LEU A 42 -33.90 -17.18 21.70
C LEU A 42 -34.05 -15.64 21.63
N HIS A 43 -35.30 -15.18 21.43
CA HIS A 43 -35.71 -13.81 21.16
C HIS A 43 -36.14 -13.04 22.43
N ARG A 44 -35.82 -11.73 22.55
CA ARG A 44 -36.82 -10.69 22.92
C ARG A 44 -36.30 -9.24 22.73
N PRO A 45 -37.17 -8.25 22.41
CA PRO A 45 -36.76 -6.87 22.08
C PRO A 45 -37.05 -5.87 23.21
N LEU A 46 -36.43 -4.68 23.17
CA LEU A 46 -37.01 -3.50 23.81
C LEU A 46 -36.67 -2.15 23.12
N VAL A 47 -37.70 -1.58 22.49
CA VAL A 47 -38.09 -0.15 22.49
C VAL A 47 -36.99 0.93 22.37
N LEU A 48 -36.82 1.37 21.13
CA LEU A 48 -36.73 2.76 20.67
C LEU A 48 -36.84 3.87 21.75
N THR A 49 -35.81 4.71 21.92
CA THR A 49 -36.01 6.11 22.32
C THR A 49 -35.24 7.03 21.37
N ARG A 50 -35.93 8.08 20.91
CA ARG A 50 -35.54 8.93 19.78
C ARG A 50 -34.92 10.22 20.32
N GLN A 51 -33.64 10.46 20.05
CA GLN A 51 -33.10 11.82 20.14
C GLN A 51 -32.40 12.21 18.85
N ARG A 52 -32.65 13.45 18.44
CA ARG A 52 -32.43 13.98 17.09
C ARG A 52 -31.50 15.18 17.23
N ALA A 53 -30.28 15.05 16.74
CA ALA A 53 -29.37 16.18 16.56
C ALA A 53 -28.86 16.14 15.13
N ALA A 54 -29.22 17.15 14.35
CA ALA A 54 -28.76 17.34 12.98
C ALA A 54 -27.70 18.45 12.96
N ALA A 55 -26.67 18.30 12.13
CA ALA A 55 -26.14 19.36 11.27
C ALA A 55 -24.93 18.85 10.48
N SER A 56 -25.08 18.73 9.16
CA SER A 56 -23.99 19.12 8.25
C SER A 56 -23.98 20.65 8.15
N PRO A 57 -22.91 21.25 7.62
CA PRO A 57 -23.15 21.99 6.38
C PRO A 57 -22.07 21.77 5.31
N LEU A 58 -22.54 21.69 4.07
CA LEU A 58 -21.75 21.75 2.84
C LEU A 58 -22.11 23.08 2.15
N ALA A 59 -21.18 24.03 2.12
CA ALA A 59 -21.32 25.37 1.51
C ALA A 59 -19.94 26.05 1.46
N VAL A 60 -19.58 26.90 0.51
CA VAL A 60 -20.20 27.33 -0.76
C VAL A 60 -19.05 27.79 -1.68
N PHE A 61 -19.18 27.61 -3.00
CA PHE A 61 -18.20 28.15 -3.97
C PHE A 61 -18.24 29.69 -4.02
N GLY A 62 -17.08 30.34 -3.95
CA GLY A 62 -16.93 31.79 -4.15
C GLY A 62 -15.96 32.08 -5.30
N PHE A 63 -16.48 32.63 -6.40
CA PHE A 63 -15.71 33.03 -7.58
C PHE A 63 -15.00 34.38 -7.33
N GLY A 64 -13.75 34.55 -7.80
CA GLY A 64 -13.03 35.82 -7.67
C GLY A 64 -11.70 35.86 -8.41
N ALA A 65 -11.72 36.35 -9.66
CA ALA A 65 -10.50 36.74 -10.38
C ALA A 65 -10.01 38.12 -9.91
N PRO A 66 -8.72 38.44 -10.10
CA PRO A 66 -8.45 39.51 -11.07
C PRO A 66 -7.12 39.44 -11.87
N LYS A 67 -7.27 39.78 -13.16
CA LYS A 67 -6.41 40.60 -14.04
C LYS A 67 -5.00 40.13 -14.47
N GLU A 68 -4.82 40.18 -15.79
CA GLU A 68 -3.55 40.01 -16.50
C GLU A 68 -2.55 41.13 -16.24
N LYS A 69 -1.27 40.81 -16.48
CA LYS A 69 -0.32 41.70 -17.14
C LYS A 69 0.48 40.92 -18.16
N GLU A 70 0.35 41.28 -19.43
CA GLU A 70 1.21 40.84 -20.51
C GLU A 70 2.64 41.40 -20.33
N ASN A 71 3.62 40.65 -20.81
CA ASN A 71 4.89 41.19 -21.29
C ASN A 71 5.53 40.15 -22.22
N GLU A 72 5.39 40.36 -23.53
CA GLU A 72 6.15 39.61 -24.53
C GLU A 72 7.65 39.90 -24.36
N LYS A 73 8.49 38.86 -24.36
CA LYS A 73 9.85 38.91 -24.96
C LYS A 73 10.27 37.59 -25.56
N GLU A 74 10.15 37.55 -26.88
CA GLU A 74 11.21 37.19 -27.84
C GLU A 74 11.84 35.78 -27.77
N ASN A 75 11.57 35.02 -28.84
CA ASN A 75 12.01 33.65 -29.10
C ASN A 75 13.52 33.54 -29.41
N LYS A 76 14.25 32.67 -28.69
CA LYS A 76 15.47 31.99 -29.17
C LYS A 76 15.60 30.58 -28.56
N GLU A 77 15.26 29.55 -29.33
CA GLU A 77 15.83 28.22 -29.08
C GLU A 77 17.34 28.23 -29.35
N PRO A 78 18.10 27.42 -28.59
CA PRO A 78 18.83 26.35 -29.27
C PRO A 78 18.65 24.99 -28.61
N VAL A 79 18.60 23.98 -29.47
CA VAL A 79 18.60 22.54 -29.18
C VAL A 79 19.57 22.16 -28.06
N GLY A 80 19.04 21.61 -26.97
CA GLY A 80 19.81 21.13 -25.82
C GLY A 80 19.09 20.00 -25.10
N GLN A 81 19.87 19.00 -24.69
CA GLN A 81 19.53 17.78 -23.94
C GLN A 81 18.23 17.84 -23.09
N ARG A 82 17.36 16.83 -23.25
CA ARG A 82 16.18 16.59 -22.39
C ARG A 82 16.63 16.26 -20.95
N GLY A 83 16.84 17.30 -20.15
CA GLY A 83 16.97 17.18 -18.70
C GLY A 83 15.66 16.74 -18.07
N VAL A 84 15.75 15.90 -17.04
CA VAL A 84 14.64 15.65 -16.10
C VAL A 84 14.30 17.00 -15.42
N PRO A 85 13.02 17.39 -15.30
CA PRO A 85 12.67 18.69 -14.75
C PRO A 85 13.22 18.88 -13.32
N GLU A 86 13.91 20.00 -13.14
CA GLU A 86 14.63 20.42 -11.93
C GLU A 86 13.73 20.52 -10.66
N GLN A 87 12.42 20.47 -10.85
CA GLN A 87 11.40 20.44 -9.80
C GLN A 87 11.45 19.20 -8.90
N LEU A 88 12.11 18.11 -9.30
CA LEU A 88 12.33 16.93 -8.43
C LEU A 88 13.47 17.14 -7.40
N ALA A 89 14.32 18.15 -7.56
CA ALA A 89 15.56 18.28 -6.78
C ALA A 89 15.39 18.87 -5.36
N GLN A 90 14.18 19.30 -4.96
CA GLN A 90 13.95 19.96 -3.66
C GLN A 90 12.62 19.58 -2.97
N MET A 91 12.17 18.33 -3.06
CA MET A 91 11.09 17.85 -2.16
C MET A 91 11.61 17.67 -0.73
N GLN A 92 11.72 18.79 -0.02
CA GLN A 92 11.90 18.81 1.43
C GLN A 92 10.77 18.02 2.10
N THR A 93 11.11 17.24 3.12
CA THR A 93 10.15 16.54 3.98
C THR A 93 9.00 17.49 4.38
N PRO A 94 7.73 17.13 4.12
CA PRO A 94 6.62 18.04 4.26
C PRO A 94 6.44 18.43 5.73
N LYS A 95 6.48 19.74 6.01
CA LYS A 95 6.32 20.27 7.37
C LYS A 95 4.86 20.27 7.85
N THR A 96 3.89 20.06 6.95
CA THR A 96 2.46 20.04 7.25
C THR A 96 1.73 19.00 6.39
N LEU A 97 0.59 18.51 6.89
CA LEU A 97 -0.28 17.61 6.13
C LEU A 97 -0.81 18.25 4.84
N SER A 98 -0.98 19.58 4.81
CA SER A 98 -1.36 20.30 3.58
C SER A 98 -0.26 20.19 2.52
N GLN A 99 1.01 20.37 2.92
CA GLN A 99 2.16 20.20 2.05
C GLN A 99 2.25 18.76 1.52
N ALA A 100 2.10 17.76 2.39
CA ALA A 100 2.14 16.35 2.00
C ALA A 100 1.04 16.01 0.97
N LYS A 101 -0.18 16.52 1.16
CA LYS A 101 -1.30 16.36 0.21
C LYS A 101 -1.07 17.09 -1.11
N GLN A 102 -0.47 18.27 -1.10
CA GLN A 102 -0.09 19.00 -2.31
C GLN A 102 1.00 18.26 -3.09
N ASN A 103 2.06 17.79 -2.42
CA ASN A 103 3.12 16.98 -3.02
C ASN A 103 2.55 15.69 -3.63
N PHE A 104 1.67 14.99 -2.92
CA PHE A 104 0.98 13.80 -3.42
C PHE A 104 0.15 14.08 -4.67
N GLN A 105 -0.65 15.16 -4.65
CA GLN A 105 -1.47 15.54 -5.82
C GLN A 105 -0.60 15.94 -7.02
N ALA A 106 0.54 16.59 -6.80
CA ALA A 106 1.51 16.95 -7.84
C ALA A 106 2.24 15.73 -8.42
N THR A 107 2.50 14.70 -7.60
CA THR A 107 3.22 13.49 -8.03
C THR A 107 2.29 12.47 -8.69
N TYR A 108 1.13 12.18 -8.09
CA TYR A 108 0.21 11.15 -8.58
C TYR A 108 -0.74 11.66 -9.69
N GLY A 109 -1.12 12.95 -9.65
CA GLY A 109 -1.92 13.64 -10.68
C GLY A 109 -3.36 13.16 -10.89
N ARG A 110 -3.72 11.94 -10.48
CA ARG A 110 -4.98 11.25 -10.81
C ARG A 110 -5.89 11.13 -9.57
N PRO A 111 -7.22 10.97 -9.74
CA PRO A 111 -8.11 10.59 -8.65
C PRO A 111 -7.73 9.21 -8.09
N VAL A 112 -7.70 9.08 -6.76
CA VAL A 112 -7.50 7.78 -6.09
C VAL A 112 -8.86 7.11 -5.90
N GLY A 113 -8.95 5.79 -6.12
CA GLY A 113 -10.17 5.01 -5.89
C GLY A 113 -10.63 5.06 -4.41
N PRO A 114 -11.94 4.96 -4.13
CA PRO A 114 -12.49 5.27 -2.80
C PRO A 114 -11.96 4.37 -1.66
N ILE A 115 -11.58 3.13 -1.95
CA ILE A 115 -10.94 2.22 -0.96
C ILE A 115 -9.55 2.74 -0.59
N ALA A 116 -8.70 3.01 -1.58
CA ALA A 116 -7.32 3.46 -1.37
C ALA A 116 -7.24 4.91 -0.86
N GLN A 117 -8.24 5.76 -1.13
CA GLN A 117 -8.24 7.16 -0.72
C GLN A 117 -8.23 7.34 0.82
N GLY A 118 -8.87 6.43 1.57
CA GLY A 118 -8.81 6.42 3.04
C GLY A 118 -7.40 6.12 3.54
N PHE A 119 -6.78 5.07 2.99
CA PHE A 119 -5.41 4.67 3.28
C PHE A 119 -4.38 5.77 2.94
N VAL A 120 -4.47 6.38 1.76
CA VAL A 120 -3.60 7.49 1.33
C VAL A 120 -3.68 8.67 2.31
N ASN A 121 -4.89 9.03 2.76
CA ASN A 121 -5.06 10.11 3.74
C ASN A 121 -4.40 9.78 5.09
N GLU A 122 -4.52 8.53 5.56
CA GLU A 122 -3.93 8.10 6.83
C GLU A 122 -2.40 8.01 6.75
N MET A 123 -1.84 7.48 5.66
CA MET A 123 -0.39 7.45 5.44
C MET A 123 0.21 8.87 5.41
N LEU A 124 -0.38 9.78 4.64
CA LEU A 124 0.09 11.16 4.58
C LEU A 124 -0.05 11.86 5.94
N SER A 125 -1.12 11.59 6.71
CA SER A 125 -1.34 12.16 8.04
C SER A 125 -0.35 11.62 9.08
N SER A 126 -0.36 10.31 9.31
CA SER A 126 0.42 9.63 10.35
C SER A 126 1.93 9.78 10.16
N CYS A 127 2.44 9.58 8.94
CA CYS A 127 3.86 9.75 8.64
C CYS A 127 4.29 11.22 8.78
N THR A 128 3.54 12.19 8.24
CA THR A 128 3.91 13.62 8.37
C THR A 128 3.94 14.06 9.84
N ILE A 129 2.96 13.66 10.65
CA ILE A 129 2.92 13.98 12.10
C ILE A 129 4.05 13.28 12.87
N ALA A 130 4.46 12.09 12.44
CA ALA A 130 5.61 11.40 13.01
C ALA A 130 6.92 12.11 12.67
N MET A 131 7.16 12.36 11.38
CA MET A 131 8.39 12.92 10.81
C MET A 131 8.64 14.37 11.22
N ALA A 132 7.61 15.13 11.57
CA ALA A 132 7.74 16.47 12.14
C ALA A 132 8.27 16.50 13.59
N SER A 133 8.41 15.34 14.25
CA SER A 133 8.90 15.25 15.63
C SER A 133 10.44 15.25 15.69
N PRO A 134 11.10 16.02 16.58
CA PRO A 134 12.57 16.09 16.64
C PRO A 134 13.24 14.79 17.13
N SER A 135 12.50 13.86 17.73
CA SER A 135 12.97 12.50 18.06
C SER A 135 12.56 11.43 17.05
N PHE A 136 12.09 11.82 15.87
CA PHE A 136 11.89 10.91 14.74
C PHE A 136 13.22 10.56 14.09
N LEU A 137 13.41 9.26 13.86
CA LEU A 137 14.55 8.70 13.16
C LEU A 137 14.02 7.74 12.10
N TYR A 138 14.33 8.03 10.84
CA TYR A 138 14.13 7.07 9.76
C TYR A 138 14.98 5.82 10.03
N ASN A 139 14.42 4.64 9.74
CA ASN A 139 15.05 3.35 9.98
C ASN A 139 14.40 2.27 9.09
N PRO A 140 15.06 1.11 8.87
CA PRO A 140 14.53 0.06 8.00
C PRO A 140 13.18 -0.53 8.43
N ILE A 141 12.85 -0.51 9.73
CA ILE A 141 11.56 -1.02 10.24
C ILE A 141 10.42 -0.07 9.83
N PHE A 142 10.65 1.24 9.88
CA PHE A 142 9.73 2.24 9.33
C PHE A 142 9.56 2.09 7.81
N ALA A 143 10.64 1.84 7.07
CA ALA A 143 10.60 1.61 5.62
C ALA A 143 9.80 0.35 5.25
N LEU A 144 10.09 -0.78 5.91
CA LEU A 144 9.34 -2.03 5.79
C LEU A 144 7.85 -1.82 6.09
N GLY A 145 7.53 -1.04 7.13
CA GLY A 145 6.17 -0.72 7.48
C GLY A 145 5.40 0.06 6.41
N ILE A 146 6.03 1.06 5.77
CA ILE A 146 5.41 1.76 4.63
C ILE A 146 5.10 0.78 3.49
N ASP A 147 6.05 -0.08 3.15
CA ASP A 147 5.90 -1.02 2.03
C ASP A 147 4.84 -2.09 2.31
N ALA A 148 4.87 -2.71 3.50
CA ALA A 148 3.88 -3.70 3.94
C ALA A 148 2.46 -3.11 4.05
N LEU A 149 2.33 -1.88 4.55
CA LEU A 149 1.05 -1.16 4.55
C LEU A 149 0.52 -0.93 3.13
N CYS A 150 1.39 -0.51 2.20
CA CYS A 150 1.01 -0.38 0.79
C CYS A 150 0.63 -1.74 0.18
N ASP A 151 1.31 -2.83 0.55
CA ASP A 151 0.96 -4.17 0.07
C ASP A 151 -0.43 -4.62 0.53
N THR A 152 -0.73 -4.48 1.83
CA THR A 152 -2.01 -4.88 2.42
C THR A 152 -3.19 -4.03 1.93
N PHE A 153 -3.05 -2.70 1.97
CA PHE A 153 -4.18 -1.80 1.71
C PHE A 153 -4.46 -1.61 0.20
N LEU A 154 -3.45 -1.77 -0.66
CA LEU A 154 -3.59 -1.59 -2.12
C LEU A 154 -3.80 -2.89 -2.90
N GLU A 155 -3.83 -4.06 -2.24
CA GLU A 155 -4.05 -5.39 -2.86
C GLU A 155 -5.27 -5.44 -3.79
N GLY A 156 -6.35 -4.73 -3.45
CA GLY A 156 -7.60 -4.71 -4.24
C GLY A 156 -7.58 -3.78 -5.46
N MET A 157 -6.44 -3.20 -5.84
CA MET A 157 -6.33 -2.33 -7.03
C MET A 157 -6.33 -3.13 -8.34
N SER A 158 -6.81 -2.50 -9.41
CA SER A 158 -7.07 -3.17 -10.70
C SER A 158 -5.80 -3.53 -11.48
N SER A 159 -4.68 -2.87 -11.18
CA SER A 159 -3.42 -2.96 -11.90
C SER A 159 -2.25 -2.90 -10.91
N ALA A 160 -1.29 -3.81 -11.06
CA ALA A 160 -0.06 -3.78 -10.26
C ALA A 160 0.74 -2.50 -10.50
N ALA A 161 0.81 -2.02 -11.75
CA ALA A 161 1.49 -0.76 -12.07
C ALA A 161 0.83 0.45 -11.40
N GLU A 162 -0.51 0.47 -11.27
CA GLU A 162 -1.21 1.57 -10.57
C GLU A 162 -0.93 1.54 -9.05
N LYS A 163 -0.80 0.34 -8.46
CA LYS A 163 -0.37 0.16 -7.06
C LYS A 163 1.05 0.66 -6.85
N ASP A 164 1.98 0.32 -7.75
CA ASP A 164 3.38 0.74 -7.65
C ASP A 164 3.52 2.26 -7.84
N GLU A 165 2.87 2.84 -8.86
CA GLU A 165 2.79 4.30 -9.07
C GLU A 165 2.19 5.04 -7.86
N LEU A 166 1.21 4.44 -7.17
CA LEU A 166 0.60 5.01 -5.97
C LEU A 166 1.53 4.90 -4.74
N ARG A 167 2.25 3.78 -4.59
CA ARG A 167 3.29 3.59 -3.55
C ARG A 167 4.40 4.62 -3.72
N ASP A 168 4.93 4.76 -4.92
CA ASP A 168 6.01 5.69 -5.26
C ASP A 168 5.59 7.14 -5.02
N ALA A 169 4.36 7.51 -5.41
CA ALA A 169 3.81 8.83 -5.15
C ALA A 169 3.59 9.12 -3.66
N LEU A 170 3.19 8.12 -2.85
CA LEU A 170 3.07 8.25 -1.40
C LEU A 170 4.43 8.50 -0.74
N ILE A 171 5.44 7.70 -1.08
CA ILE A 171 6.80 7.83 -0.54
C ILE A 171 7.40 9.20 -0.93
N THR A 172 7.28 9.56 -2.22
CA THR A 172 7.75 10.85 -2.75
C THR A 172 7.05 12.04 -2.07
N ALA A 173 5.73 11.94 -1.82
CA ALA A 173 4.98 13.00 -1.15
C ALA A 173 5.44 13.29 0.27
N LEU A 174 5.94 12.27 0.97
CA LEU A 174 6.57 12.35 2.30
C LEU A 174 8.01 12.90 2.25
N GLY A 175 8.53 13.26 1.08
CA GLY A 175 9.91 13.72 0.91
C GLY A 175 10.94 12.65 1.25
N LEU A 176 10.62 11.40 0.93
CA LEU A 176 11.49 10.23 1.07
C LEU A 176 11.92 9.76 -0.33
N ASP A 177 13.11 9.15 -0.43
CA ASP A 177 13.54 8.51 -1.67
C ASP A 177 12.90 7.13 -1.82
N VAL A 178 12.22 6.90 -2.94
CA VAL A 178 11.52 5.65 -3.26
C VAL A 178 12.47 4.47 -3.25
N LYS A 179 13.65 4.61 -3.86
CA LYS A 179 14.61 3.50 -3.99
C LYS A 179 15.18 3.12 -2.63
N GLN A 180 15.53 4.09 -1.80
CA GLN A 180 15.98 3.87 -0.43
C GLN A 180 14.92 3.12 0.39
N VAL A 181 13.66 3.57 0.39
CA VAL A 181 12.59 2.94 1.17
C VAL A 181 12.37 1.49 0.74
N LEU A 182 12.31 1.21 -0.56
CA LEU A 182 12.15 -0.16 -1.08
C LEU A 182 13.39 -1.04 -0.83
N GLN A 183 14.59 -0.47 -0.92
CA GLN A 183 15.84 -1.19 -0.65
C GLN A 183 16.00 -1.52 0.83
N ASP A 184 15.68 -0.60 1.74
CA ASP A 184 15.75 -0.82 3.19
C ASP A 184 14.69 -1.85 3.63
N ALA A 185 13.46 -1.74 3.10
CA ALA A 185 12.39 -2.69 3.34
C ALA A 185 12.75 -4.11 2.88
N SER A 186 13.26 -4.27 1.64
CA SER A 186 13.66 -5.57 1.10
C SER A 186 14.89 -6.15 1.79
N SER A 187 15.86 -5.30 2.17
CA SER A 187 17.04 -5.73 2.92
C SER A 187 16.67 -6.24 4.32
N LEU A 188 15.74 -5.57 5.01
CA LEU A 188 15.25 -6.03 6.32
C LEU A 188 14.44 -7.34 6.22
N ARG A 189 13.60 -7.50 5.18
CA ARG A 189 12.94 -8.81 4.94
C ARG A 189 13.97 -9.91 4.70
N ALA A 190 14.98 -9.68 3.86
CA ALA A 190 16.01 -10.67 3.56
C ALA A 190 16.89 -11.03 4.78
N ILE A 191 17.04 -10.12 5.76
CA ILE A 191 17.65 -10.42 7.06
C ILE A 191 16.70 -11.31 7.89
N ALA A 192 15.43 -10.96 7.99
CA ALA A 192 14.44 -11.73 8.75
C ALA A 192 14.24 -13.15 8.20
N GLU A 193 14.27 -13.33 6.88
CA GLU A 193 14.22 -14.65 6.20
C GLU A 193 15.43 -15.55 6.53
N GLN A 194 16.53 -14.99 7.05
CA GLN A 194 17.72 -15.73 7.48
C GLN A 194 17.72 -16.03 8.99
N CYS A 195 16.88 -15.36 9.77
CA CYS A 195 16.70 -15.64 11.19
C CYS A 195 15.81 -16.87 11.38
N THR A 196 16.17 -17.74 12.33
CA THR A 196 15.41 -18.95 12.68
C THR A 196 14.68 -18.82 14.02
N THR A 197 14.98 -17.77 14.77
CA THR A 197 14.40 -17.47 16.09
C THR A 197 14.05 -16.00 16.24
N GLU A 198 13.15 -15.70 17.16
CA GLU A 198 12.82 -14.33 17.58
C GLU A 198 14.07 -13.61 18.09
N GLU A 199 14.89 -14.28 18.91
CA GLU A 199 16.08 -13.71 19.52
C GLU A 199 17.14 -13.30 18.48
N GLU A 200 17.36 -14.11 17.44
CA GLU A 200 18.26 -13.77 16.33
C GLU A 200 17.80 -12.50 15.59
N LEU A 201 16.49 -12.35 15.35
CA LEU A 201 15.93 -11.19 14.67
C LEU A 201 15.93 -9.94 15.55
N LEU A 202 15.65 -10.06 16.84
CA LEU A 202 15.75 -8.96 17.81
C LEU A 202 17.19 -8.45 17.97
N GLN A 203 18.20 -9.31 17.80
CA GLN A 203 19.61 -8.93 17.80
C GLN A 203 20.13 -8.49 16.41
N ALA A 204 19.32 -8.59 15.35
CA ALA A 204 19.72 -8.12 14.02
C ALA A 204 19.95 -6.59 14.04
N ALA A 205 20.96 -6.13 13.30
CA ALA A 205 21.45 -4.75 13.38
C ALA A 205 20.36 -3.65 13.29
N PRO A 206 19.31 -3.75 12.44
CA PRO A 206 18.24 -2.75 12.39
C PRO A 206 17.38 -2.67 13.66
N LEU A 207 17.17 -3.77 14.38
CA LEU A 207 16.40 -3.80 15.64
C LEU A 207 17.30 -3.45 16.83
N ALA A 208 18.52 -4.00 16.87
CA ALA A 208 19.53 -3.67 17.88
C ALA A 208 19.89 -2.18 17.87
N ALA A 209 19.89 -1.52 16.71
CA ALA A 209 20.10 -0.08 16.60
C ALA A 209 18.99 0.75 17.27
N ILE A 210 17.73 0.27 17.28
CA ILE A 210 16.63 0.90 18.02
C ILE A 210 16.77 0.65 19.52
N ALA A 211 17.10 -0.59 19.91
CA ALA A 211 17.34 -0.97 21.31
C ALA A 211 18.45 -0.13 21.96
N ALA A 212 19.49 0.24 21.19
CA ALA A 212 20.63 1.05 21.62
C ALA A 212 20.35 2.57 21.71
N LEU A 213 19.16 3.04 21.32
CA LEU A 213 18.83 4.47 21.41
C LEU A 213 18.72 4.94 22.87
N PRO A 214 19.11 6.19 23.17
CA PRO A 214 18.95 6.75 24.51
C PRO A 214 17.46 6.86 24.87
N ALA A 215 17.12 6.57 26.13
CA ALA A 215 15.75 6.67 26.63
C ALA A 215 15.20 8.12 26.64
N VAL A 216 16.07 9.13 26.54
CA VAL A 216 15.72 10.55 26.53
C VAL A 216 16.51 11.27 25.42
N PRO A 217 15.84 11.97 24.47
CA PRO A 217 14.39 11.98 24.26
C PRO A 217 13.89 10.59 23.81
N PRO A 218 12.67 10.17 24.19
CA PRO A 218 12.15 8.87 23.79
C PRO A 218 11.99 8.77 22.28
N PHE A 219 12.32 7.59 21.73
CA PHE A 219 12.15 7.27 20.32
C PHE A 219 10.71 7.56 19.85
N LYS A 220 10.58 8.30 18.74
CA LYS A 220 9.27 8.62 18.16
C LYS A 220 8.70 7.40 17.44
N TYR A 221 7.89 6.64 18.17
CA TYR A 221 6.98 5.67 17.58
C TYR A 221 6.09 6.31 16.50
N SER A 222 5.87 5.57 15.42
CA SER A 222 4.95 5.92 14.32
C SER A 222 4.14 4.69 13.89
N TYR A 223 2.98 4.89 13.27
CA TYR A 223 2.12 3.79 12.80
C TYR A 223 2.84 2.87 11.81
N ALA A 224 3.57 3.45 10.84
CA ALA A 224 4.41 2.67 9.92
C ALA A 224 5.49 1.86 10.65
N PHE A 225 6.20 2.42 11.64
CA PHE A 225 7.16 1.64 12.44
C PHE A 225 6.49 0.45 13.15
N GLY A 226 5.28 0.64 13.69
CA GLY A 226 4.49 -0.45 14.28
C GLY A 226 4.11 -1.54 13.28
N ALA A 227 3.59 -1.15 12.10
CA ALA A 227 3.29 -2.09 11.02
C ALA A 227 4.54 -2.87 10.55
N GLY A 228 5.71 -2.22 10.52
CA GLY A 228 6.98 -2.87 10.24
C GLY A 228 7.35 -3.95 11.26
N LEU A 229 7.16 -3.69 12.56
CA LEU A 229 7.35 -4.71 13.60
C LEU A 229 6.36 -5.86 13.45
N LEU A 230 5.07 -5.58 13.26
CA LEU A 230 4.03 -6.62 13.07
C LEU A 230 4.28 -7.46 11.82
N THR A 231 4.90 -6.89 10.78
CA THR A 231 5.30 -7.62 9.56
C THR A 231 6.45 -8.61 9.84
N LEU A 232 7.32 -8.31 10.81
CA LEU A 232 8.46 -9.16 11.15
C LEU A 232 8.11 -10.36 12.02
N MET A 233 7.11 -10.26 12.92
CA MET A 233 6.81 -11.32 13.89
C MET A 233 6.49 -12.68 13.21
N PRO A 234 5.61 -12.74 12.18
CA PRO A 234 5.31 -13.99 11.49
C PRO A 234 6.47 -14.55 10.65
N MET A 235 7.53 -13.76 10.37
CA MET A 235 8.71 -14.24 9.63
C MET A 235 9.59 -15.17 10.46
N VAL A 236 9.43 -15.16 11.78
CA VAL A 236 10.11 -16.03 12.76
C VAL A 236 9.10 -16.88 13.55
N ASP A 237 7.97 -17.22 12.92
CA ASP A 237 6.88 -18.02 13.47
C ASP A 237 6.25 -17.48 14.78
N VAL A 238 6.30 -16.14 15.00
CA VAL A 238 5.68 -15.48 16.16
C VAL A 238 4.39 -14.78 15.76
N GLU A 239 3.25 -15.26 16.26
CA GLU A 239 1.97 -14.59 16.07
C GLU A 239 1.89 -13.30 16.93
N PRO A 240 1.39 -12.17 16.38
CA PRO A 240 1.06 -10.98 17.16
C PRO A 240 0.02 -11.26 18.25
N SER A 241 0.31 -10.77 19.45
CA SER A 241 -0.56 -10.84 20.63
C SER A 241 -0.08 -9.81 21.65
N ASP A 242 -0.89 -9.45 22.64
CA ASP A 242 -0.45 -8.56 23.72
C ASP A 242 0.89 -9.00 24.35
N LEU A 243 1.05 -10.31 24.60
CA LEU A 243 2.25 -10.87 25.23
C LEU A 243 3.48 -10.87 24.30
N SER A 244 3.33 -11.25 23.03
CA SER A 244 4.45 -11.22 22.07
C SER A 244 4.83 -9.78 21.71
N ILE A 245 3.86 -8.88 21.56
CA ILE A 245 4.10 -7.45 21.36
C ILE A 245 4.81 -6.83 22.56
N GLU A 246 4.40 -7.14 23.81
CA GLU A 246 5.10 -6.66 25.00
C GLU A 246 6.55 -7.16 25.09
N ARG A 247 6.80 -8.42 24.74
CA ARG A 247 8.15 -9.00 24.68
C ARG A 247 9.04 -8.31 23.66
N TRP A 248 8.57 -8.19 22.40
CA TRP A 248 9.30 -7.53 21.32
C TRP A 248 9.59 -6.07 21.63
N CYS A 249 8.57 -5.31 22.07
CA CYS A 249 8.71 -3.91 22.43
C CYS A 249 9.69 -3.70 23.61
N SER A 250 9.68 -4.59 24.59
CA SER A 250 10.63 -4.55 25.71
C SER A 250 12.08 -4.80 25.26
N ALA A 251 12.30 -5.76 24.35
CA ALA A 251 13.62 -6.07 23.81
C ALA A 251 14.25 -4.91 23.02
N ILE A 252 13.43 -4.08 22.34
CA ILE A 252 13.88 -2.90 21.59
C ILE A 252 13.66 -1.56 22.31
N ASN A 253 13.32 -1.57 23.60
CA ASN A 253 13.11 -0.37 24.43
C ASN A 253 12.04 0.61 23.88
N VAL A 254 10.93 0.09 23.34
CA VAL A 254 9.79 0.86 22.80
C VAL A 254 8.52 0.61 23.65
N PRO A 255 7.64 1.59 23.87
CA PRO A 255 6.41 1.38 24.65
C PRO A 255 5.33 0.57 23.90
N SER A 256 5.08 -0.67 24.34
CA SER A 256 4.11 -1.63 23.77
C SER A 256 2.68 -1.10 23.61
N LYS A 257 2.21 -0.26 24.53
CA LYS A 257 0.82 0.26 24.58
C LYS A 257 0.35 0.98 23.31
N LYS A 258 1.26 1.42 22.44
CA LYS A 258 0.92 1.96 21.11
C LYS A 258 0.78 0.83 20.09
N LEU A 259 1.76 -0.06 20.02
CA LEU A 259 1.75 -1.19 19.09
C LEU A 259 0.55 -2.13 19.30
N ILE A 260 0.17 -2.41 20.55
CA ILE A 260 -1.05 -3.20 20.86
C ILE A 260 -2.31 -2.54 20.26
N LYS A 261 -2.45 -1.21 20.39
CA LYS A 261 -3.62 -0.49 19.85
C LYS A 261 -3.62 -0.47 18.33
N ASP A 262 -2.44 -0.28 17.74
CA ASP A 262 -2.28 -0.22 16.30
C ASP A 262 -2.50 -1.61 15.66
N TRP A 263 -2.08 -2.69 16.33
CA TRP A 263 -2.37 -4.08 15.95
C TRP A 263 -3.88 -4.37 15.93
N ASN A 264 -4.58 -4.12 17.04
CA ASN A 264 -6.05 -4.26 17.13
C ASN A 264 -6.77 -3.42 16.07
N PHE A 265 -6.27 -2.21 15.78
CA PHE A 265 -6.82 -1.36 14.72
C PHE A 265 -6.57 -1.93 13.33
N PHE A 266 -5.35 -2.43 13.06
CA PHE A 266 -4.90 -3.00 11.80
C PHE A 266 -5.69 -4.26 11.43
N GLU A 267 -5.85 -5.22 12.34
CA GLU A 267 -6.71 -6.40 12.14
C GLU A 267 -8.13 -6.00 11.77
N SER A 268 -8.76 -5.16 12.61
CA SER A 268 -10.11 -4.69 12.35
C SER A 268 -10.25 -3.86 11.06
N SER A 269 -9.15 -3.38 10.50
CA SER A 269 -9.12 -2.65 9.22
C SER A 269 -8.97 -3.59 8.03
N ILE A 270 -8.20 -4.66 8.16
CA ILE A 270 -8.10 -5.75 7.18
C ILE A 270 -9.45 -6.41 6.99
N ASP A 271 -10.15 -6.77 8.08
CA ASP A 271 -11.48 -7.40 8.02
C ASP A 271 -12.48 -6.53 7.24
N LYS A 272 -12.58 -5.24 7.61
CA LYS A 272 -13.46 -4.27 6.93
C LYS A 272 -13.08 -4.08 5.46
N LEU A 273 -11.80 -4.17 5.10
CA LEU A 273 -11.36 -4.12 3.71
C LEU A 273 -11.74 -5.38 2.94
N ALA A 274 -11.64 -6.56 3.55
CA ALA A 274 -12.10 -7.81 2.95
C ALA A 274 -13.61 -7.77 2.67
N GLU A 275 -14.41 -7.37 3.66
CA GLU A 275 -15.86 -7.16 3.52
C GLU A 275 -16.20 -6.15 2.40
N ALA A 276 -15.54 -4.99 2.40
CA ALA A 276 -15.76 -3.93 1.40
C ALA A 276 -15.37 -4.38 -0.02
N ARG A 277 -14.31 -5.19 -0.17
CA ARG A 277 -13.90 -5.78 -1.46
C ARG A 277 -14.96 -6.76 -1.98
N VAL A 278 -15.50 -7.63 -1.12
CA VAL A 278 -16.60 -8.56 -1.47
C VAL A 278 -17.83 -7.78 -1.92
N MET A 279 -18.30 -6.82 -1.13
CA MET A 279 -19.47 -6.00 -1.47
C MET A 279 -19.29 -5.26 -2.81
N MET A 280 -18.11 -4.68 -3.05
CA MET A 280 -17.79 -4.00 -4.31
C MET A 280 -17.74 -4.96 -5.51
N ALA A 281 -17.26 -6.19 -5.32
CA ALA A 281 -17.27 -7.21 -6.36
C ALA A 281 -18.69 -7.65 -6.71
N GLU A 282 -19.56 -7.86 -5.71
CA GLU A 282 -20.97 -8.18 -5.90
C GLU A 282 -21.73 -7.04 -6.61
N MET A 283 -21.52 -5.78 -6.20
CA MET A 283 -22.11 -4.62 -6.87
C MET A 283 -21.67 -4.51 -8.33
N LYS A 284 -20.38 -4.71 -8.64
CA LYS A 284 -19.87 -4.74 -10.02
C LYS A 284 -20.48 -5.89 -10.83
N ALA A 285 -20.63 -7.07 -10.25
CA ALA A 285 -21.26 -8.22 -10.91
C ALA A 285 -22.75 -7.97 -11.18
N ALA A 286 -23.49 -7.40 -10.22
CA ALA A 286 -24.89 -7.04 -10.38
C ALA A 286 -25.09 -5.94 -11.44
N ALA A 287 -24.22 -4.92 -11.46
CA ALA A 287 -24.22 -3.89 -12.50
C ALA A 287 -24.01 -4.48 -13.90
N LYS A 288 -22.98 -5.32 -14.09
CA LYS A 288 -22.72 -6.00 -15.37
C LYS A 288 -23.87 -6.91 -15.81
N ARG A 289 -24.51 -7.63 -14.88
CA ARG A 289 -25.70 -8.45 -15.19
C ARG A 289 -26.87 -7.57 -15.66
N LYS A 290 -27.11 -6.43 -15.01
CA LYS A 290 -28.16 -5.47 -15.38
C LYS A 290 -27.88 -4.79 -16.73
N GLU A 291 -26.62 -4.49 -17.03
CA GLU A 291 -26.17 -3.95 -18.31
C GLU A 291 -26.32 -4.97 -19.43
N ALA A 292 -25.85 -6.20 -19.24
CA ALA A 292 -26.01 -7.29 -20.22
C ALA A 292 -27.48 -7.62 -20.49
N ALA A 293 -28.35 -7.60 -19.46
CA ALA A 293 -29.78 -7.79 -19.62
C ALA A 293 -30.41 -6.67 -20.48
N LYS A 294 -30.06 -5.40 -20.23
CA LYS A 294 -30.52 -4.26 -21.04
C LYS A 294 -30.05 -4.33 -22.49
N LEU A 295 -28.78 -4.66 -22.73
CA LEU A 295 -28.24 -4.79 -24.08
C LEU A 295 -28.91 -5.93 -24.85
N LYS A 296 -29.23 -7.04 -24.17
CA LYS A 296 -29.99 -8.14 -24.74
C LYS A 296 -31.43 -7.73 -25.09
N GLU A 297 -32.12 -7.06 -24.17
CA GLU A 297 -33.48 -6.53 -24.38
C GLU A 297 -33.54 -5.55 -25.57
N GLN A 298 -32.54 -4.65 -25.68
CA GLN A 298 -32.40 -3.73 -26.82
C GLN A 298 -32.12 -4.44 -28.14
N ALA A 299 -31.28 -5.50 -28.13
CA ALA A 299 -31.02 -6.30 -29.33
C ALA A 299 -32.26 -7.11 -29.77
N GLU A 300 -33.02 -7.68 -28.83
CA GLU A 300 -34.27 -8.39 -29.11
C GLU A 300 -35.38 -7.45 -29.61
N ALA A 301 -35.44 -6.20 -29.12
CA ALA A 301 -36.34 -5.19 -29.65
C ALA A 301 -35.96 -4.75 -31.08
N ALA A 302 -34.69 -4.43 -31.32
CA ALA A 302 -34.21 -4.02 -32.63
C ALA A 302 -34.34 -5.13 -33.69
N ALA A 303 -34.17 -6.40 -33.30
CA ALA A 303 -34.41 -7.54 -34.19
C ALA A 303 -35.88 -7.66 -34.60
N LYS A 304 -36.83 -7.47 -33.66
CA LYS A 304 -38.26 -7.47 -33.97
C LYS A 304 -38.68 -6.31 -34.85
N GLU A 305 -38.19 -5.10 -34.58
CA GLU A 305 -38.45 -3.93 -35.44
C GLU A 305 -37.91 -4.14 -36.86
N ALA A 306 -36.78 -4.83 -37.03
CA ALA A 306 -36.26 -5.20 -38.35
C ALA A 306 -37.10 -6.28 -39.04
N GLU A 307 -37.50 -7.35 -38.34
CA GLU A 307 -38.39 -8.39 -38.88
C GLU A 307 -39.78 -7.83 -39.28
N GLU A 308 -40.35 -6.93 -38.47
CA GLU A 308 -41.61 -6.26 -38.79
C GLU A 308 -41.46 -5.31 -39.99
N ALA A 309 -40.34 -4.60 -40.12
CA ALA A 309 -40.05 -3.76 -41.29
C ALA A 309 -39.88 -4.58 -42.58
N GLU A 310 -39.15 -5.69 -42.54
CA GLU A 310 -39.00 -6.59 -43.69
C GLU A 310 -40.35 -7.21 -44.09
N ALA A 311 -41.13 -7.73 -43.13
CA ALA A 311 -42.45 -8.29 -43.38
C ALA A 311 -43.42 -7.28 -43.99
N THR A 312 -43.37 -6.02 -43.55
CA THR A 312 -44.18 -4.93 -44.10
C THR A 312 -43.76 -4.57 -45.53
N SER A 313 -42.47 -4.67 -45.86
CA SER A 313 -41.96 -4.42 -47.22
C SER A 313 -42.30 -5.56 -48.20
N ALA A 314 -42.26 -6.82 -47.74
CA ALA A 314 -42.54 -8.00 -48.56
C ALA A 314 -44.03 -8.15 -48.93
N ASN A 315 -44.93 -7.58 -48.13
CA ASN A 315 -46.38 -7.62 -48.36
C ASN A 315 -46.91 -6.44 -49.21
N ALA A 316 -46.00 -5.63 -49.77
CA ALA A 316 -46.28 -4.45 -50.59
C ALA A 316 -45.79 -4.60 -52.07
N GLN A 317 -45.41 -5.82 -52.48
CA GLN A 317 -45.07 -6.23 -53.85
C GLN A 317 -46.13 -7.17 -54.42
#